data_AF-A0A4R3TRE5-F1
#
_entry.id   AF-A0A4R3TRE5-F1
#
_cell.length_a   1.000
_cell.length_b   1.000
_cell.length_c   1.000
_cell.angle_alpha   90.00
_cell.angle_beta   90.00
_cell.angle_gamma   90.00
#
_symmetry.space_group_name_H-M   'P 1'
#
loop_
_entity.id
_entity.type
_entity.pdbx_description
1 polymer ?
#
loop_
_entity_poly.entity_id
_entity_poly.type
_entity_poly.pdbx_seq_one_letter_code
_entity_poly.pdbx_strand_id
1 'polypeptide(L)'
;MIALRPDLDTGALTTRLSGTRGKQSLANFLRKAAQLSPVGIGLMQEAAIASGRTLASFSPVELAQLINAIPVQLTGVAPIARAISTAGGITFDELDDRFMLRKLPGVFAAGEMLDWEAPTGGYLLQASFATGLAAGRGVLEWLKRS
;
A
#
# COMPACT_ATOMS: atom_id res chain seq x y z
N MET A 1 3.18 9.74 -4.03
CA MET A 1 4.55 9.82 -4.58
C MET A 1 5.26 8.51 -4.33
N ILE A 2 6.20 8.12 -5.19
CA ILE A 2 6.99 6.89 -5.04
C ILE A 2 8.41 7.24 -4.61
N ALA A 3 8.91 6.57 -3.57
CA ALA A 3 10.30 6.63 -3.19
C ALA A 3 11.06 5.44 -3.78
N LEU A 4 12.06 5.70 -4.64
CA LEU A 4 12.88 4.65 -5.24
C LEU A 4 14.01 4.19 -4.33
N ARG A 5 14.46 5.06 -3.41
CA ARG A 5 15.53 4.80 -2.44
C ARG A 5 15.10 5.24 -1.04
N PRO A 6 14.06 4.63 -0.46
CA PRO A 6 13.56 4.99 0.87
C PRO A 6 14.59 4.75 1.98
N ASP A 7 15.63 3.95 1.71
CA ASP A 7 16.76 3.67 2.58
C ASP A 7 17.81 4.79 2.63
N LEU A 8 17.75 5.76 1.72
CA LEU A 8 18.69 6.88 1.66
C LEU A 8 17.95 8.21 1.78
N ASP A 9 18.43 9.09 2.67
CA ASP A 9 17.91 10.46 2.73
C ASP A 9 18.39 11.31 1.54
N THR A 10 17.76 12.48 1.38
CA THR A 10 18.07 13.43 0.29
C THR A 10 19.50 13.98 0.35
N GLY A 11 20.10 14.13 1.54
CA GLY A 11 21.47 14.63 1.68
C GLY A 11 22.51 13.61 1.22
N ALA A 12 22.34 12.35 1.61
CA ALA A 12 23.16 11.23 1.16
C ALA A 12 23.05 11.06 -0.37
N LEU A 13 21.84 11.14 -0.93
CA LEU A 13 21.63 11.09 -2.37
C LEU A 13 22.28 12.28 -3.09
N THR A 14 22.09 13.51 -2.58
CA THR A 14 22.71 14.71 -3.15
C THR A 14 24.23 14.58 -3.20
N THR A 15 24.83 14.07 -2.12
CA THR A 15 26.28 13.86 -2.04
C THR A 15 26.75 12.89 -3.12
N ARG A 16 26.06 11.75 -3.28
CA ARG A 16 26.38 10.75 -4.30
C ARG A 16 26.20 11.29 -5.72
N LEU A 17 25.18 12.12 -5.94
CA LEU A 17 24.82 12.68 -7.25
C LEU A 17 25.65 13.92 -7.62
N SER A 18 26.33 14.53 -6.66
CA SER A 18 27.27 15.63 -6.90
C SER A 18 28.63 15.16 -7.42
N GLY A 19 28.87 13.83 -7.43
CA GLY A 19 30.08 13.25 -8.00
C GLY A 19 30.18 13.41 -9.53
N THR A 20 31.40 13.30 -10.06
CA THR A 20 31.68 13.51 -11.49
C THR A 20 31.10 12.39 -12.35
N ARG A 21 30.16 12.73 -13.25
CA ARG A 21 29.59 11.80 -14.25
C ARG A 21 30.62 11.30 -15.28
N GLY A 22 31.64 12.10 -15.58
CA GLY A 22 32.63 11.80 -16.61
C GLY A 22 31.99 11.52 -17.98
N LYS A 23 32.44 10.47 -18.67
CA LYS A 23 31.92 10.06 -19.98
C LYS A 23 30.65 9.19 -19.92
N GLN A 24 30.10 8.93 -18.73
CA GLN A 24 28.94 8.05 -18.58
C GLN A 24 27.65 8.74 -19.05
N SER A 25 26.71 7.99 -19.64
CA SER A 25 25.34 8.50 -19.82
C SER A 25 24.69 8.79 -18.46
N LEU A 26 23.71 9.69 -18.42
CA LEU A 26 22.98 10.02 -17.20
C LEU A 26 22.35 8.76 -16.57
N ALA A 27 21.73 7.91 -17.37
CA ALA A 27 21.15 6.65 -16.90
C ALA A 27 22.20 5.74 -16.24
N ASN A 28 23.39 5.60 -16.84
CA ASN A 28 24.46 4.79 -16.25
C ASN A 28 25.06 5.42 -14.99
N PHE A 29 25.07 6.75 -14.90
CA PHE A 29 25.48 7.45 -13.68
C PHE A 29 24.47 7.22 -12.54
N LEU A 30 23.18 7.46 -12.79
CA LEU A 30 22.10 7.23 -11.81
C LEU A 30 22.05 5.77 -11.32
N ARG A 31 22.23 4.80 -12.23
CA ARG A 31 22.32 3.38 -11.89
C ARG A 31 23.51 3.07 -10.98
N LYS A 32 24.65 3.76 -11.10
CA LYS A 32 25.83 3.49 -10.25
C LYS A 32 25.81 4.29 -8.95
N ALA A 33 25.56 5.60 -9.03
CA ALA A 33 25.61 6.53 -7.90
C ALA A 33 24.44 6.33 -6.93
N ALA A 34 23.23 6.10 -7.46
CA ALA A 34 22.00 5.95 -6.67
C ALA A 34 21.39 4.54 -6.76
N GLN A 35 22.08 3.58 -7.39
CA GLN A 35 21.65 2.17 -7.53
C GLN A 35 20.21 2.02 -8.04
N LEU A 36 19.77 2.93 -8.91
CA LEU A 36 18.42 2.90 -9.46
C LEU A 36 18.29 1.80 -10.51
N SER A 37 17.13 1.15 -10.53
CA SER A 37 16.77 0.20 -11.59
C SER A 37 16.49 0.96 -12.90
N PRO A 38 16.60 0.30 -14.07
CA PRO A 38 16.21 0.89 -15.35
C PRO A 38 14.77 1.42 -15.35
N VAL A 39 13.85 0.68 -14.71
CA VAL A 39 12.44 1.09 -14.56
C VAL A 39 12.30 2.35 -13.71
N GLY A 40 13.05 2.44 -12.59
CA GLY A 40 13.06 3.64 -11.75
C GLY A 40 13.58 4.87 -12.50
N ILE A 41 14.63 4.71 -13.30
CA ILE A 41 15.15 5.80 -14.15
C ILE A 41 14.13 6.18 -15.23
N GLY A 42 13.46 5.20 -15.84
CA GLY A 42 12.37 5.44 -16.78
C GLY A 42 11.25 6.27 -16.16
N LEU A 43 10.82 5.93 -14.95
CA LEU A 43 9.80 6.69 -14.23
C LEU A 43 10.23 8.14 -13.93
N MET A 44 11.50 8.37 -13.59
CA MET A 44 12.04 9.72 -13.44
C MET A 44 12.03 10.52 -14.74
N GLN A 45 12.25 9.87 -15.89
CA GLN A 45 12.16 10.53 -17.20
C GLN A 45 10.73 10.96 -17.50
N GLU A 46 9.75 10.08 -17.29
CA GLU A 46 8.33 10.43 -17.47
C GLU A 46 7.91 11.60 -16.57
N ALA A 47 8.35 11.61 -15.30
CA ALA A 47 8.10 12.72 -14.40
C ALA A 47 8.75 14.04 -14.86
N ALA A 48 9.98 13.99 -15.39
CA ALA A 48 10.63 15.16 -15.95
C ALA A 48 9.89 15.70 -17.19
N ILE A 49 9.51 14.81 -18.11
CA ILE A 49 8.74 15.16 -19.32
C ILE A 49 7.41 15.80 -18.96
N ALA A 50 6.67 15.23 -17.99
CA ALA A 50 5.42 15.79 -17.50
C ALA A 50 5.59 17.21 -16.90
N SER A 51 6.77 17.52 -16.34
CA SER A 51 7.11 18.86 -15.84
C SER A 51 7.63 19.82 -16.92
N GLY A 52 7.67 19.41 -18.19
CA GLY A 52 8.22 20.20 -19.30
C GLY A 52 9.74 20.36 -19.27
N ARG A 53 10.45 19.51 -18.51
CA ARG A 53 11.91 19.54 -18.37
C ARG A 53 12.54 18.25 -18.89
N THR A 54 13.84 18.31 -19.18
CA THR A 54 14.63 17.10 -19.41
C THR A 54 15.28 16.67 -18.10
N LEU A 55 15.36 15.36 -17.82
CA LEU A 55 15.96 14.89 -16.56
C LEU A 55 17.43 15.34 -16.41
N ALA A 56 18.14 15.52 -17.52
CA ALA A 56 19.51 16.03 -17.54
C ALA A 56 19.66 17.49 -17.08
N SER A 57 18.56 18.26 -17.04
CA SER A 57 18.55 19.65 -16.56
C SER A 57 18.44 19.78 -15.03
N PHE A 58 18.24 18.66 -14.32
CA PHE A 58 18.05 18.67 -12.87
C PHE A 58 19.42 18.72 -12.19
N SER A 59 19.53 19.58 -11.17
CA SER A 59 20.67 19.62 -10.26
C SER A 59 20.74 18.35 -9.40
N PRO A 60 21.89 18.06 -8.75
CA PRO A 60 21.99 16.93 -7.84
C PRO A 60 20.93 16.92 -6.72
N VAL A 61 20.57 18.09 -6.21
CA VAL A 61 19.52 18.25 -5.18
C VAL A 61 18.15 17.91 -5.76
N GLU A 62 17.81 18.44 -6.93
CA GLU A 62 16.52 18.15 -7.58
C GLU A 62 16.42 16.67 -7.98
N LEU A 63 17.51 16.05 -8.44
CA LEU A 63 17.56 14.61 -8.71
C LEU A 63 17.35 13.80 -7.42
N ALA A 64 18.01 14.18 -6.32
CA ALA A 64 17.86 13.52 -5.03
C ALA A 64 16.41 13.62 -4.50
N GLN A 65 15.79 14.79 -4.65
CA GLN A 65 14.38 15.00 -4.31
C GLN A 65 13.48 14.13 -5.20
N LEU A 66 13.67 14.17 -6.51
CA LEU A 66 12.85 13.41 -7.45
C LEU A 66 12.95 11.90 -7.19
N ILE A 67 14.14 11.36 -6.90
CA ILE A 67 14.34 9.92 -6.60
C ILE A 67 13.42 9.41 -5.48
N ASN A 68 13.20 10.23 -4.44
CA ASN A 68 12.39 9.83 -3.29
C ASN A 68 10.98 10.42 -3.26
N ALA A 69 10.62 11.20 -4.28
CA ALA A 69 9.33 11.87 -4.36
C ALA A 69 8.80 11.90 -5.79
N ILE A 70 8.88 10.78 -6.52
CA ILE A 70 8.37 10.73 -7.90
C ILE A 70 6.85 10.96 -7.88
N PRO A 71 6.34 12.01 -8.57
CA PRO A 71 4.91 12.22 -8.70
C PRO A 71 4.30 11.13 -9.57
N VAL A 72 3.21 10.54 -9.09
CA VAL A 72 2.38 9.61 -9.86
C VAL A 72 0.94 10.04 -9.67
N GLN A 73 0.27 10.37 -10.76
CA GLN A 73 -1.15 10.73 -10.74
C GLN A 73 -1.98 9.45 -10.74
N LEU A 74 -2.75 9.24 -9.67
CA LEU A 74 -3.73 8.17 -9.60
C LEU A 74 -5.01 8.62 -10.29
N THR A 75 -5.51 7.83 -11.24
CA THR A 75 -6.72 8.14 -12.03
C THR A 75 -7.97 7.42 -11.52
N GLY A 76 -7.79 6.49 -10.58
CA GLY A 76 -8.86 5.71 -9.98
C GLY A 76 -8.33 4.43 -9.33
N VAL A 77 -9.25 3.68 -8.73
CA VAL A 77 -8.99 2.34 -8.19
C VAL A 77 -9.51 1.27 -9.15
N ALA A 78 -8.95 0.06 -9.08
CA ALA A 78 -9.50 -1.07 -9.81
C ALA A 78 -10.90 -1.45 -9.26
N PRO A 79 -11.78 -2.09 -10.07
CA PRO A 79 -13.07 -2.56 -9.60
C PRO A 79 -12.96 -3.60 -8.47
N ILE A 80 -13.99 -3.68 -7.62
CA ILE A 80 -14.05 -4.62 -6.49
C ILE A 80 -13.89 -6.09 -6.91
N ALA A 81 -14.30 -6.45 -8.14
CA ALA A 81 -14.10 -7.80 -8.68
C ALA A 81 -12.61 -8.21 -8.82
N ARG A 82 -11.68 -7.24 -8.73
CA ARG A 82 -10.23 -7.47 -8.69
C ARG A 82 -9.63 -7.32 -7.29
N ALA A 83 -10.41 -6.90 -6.31
CA ALA A 83 -9.96 -6.75 -4.94
C ALA A 83 -9.74 -8.14 -4.33
N ILE A 84 -8.72 -8.25 -3.48
CA ILE A 84 -8.41 -9.48 -2.72
C ILE A 84 -9.08 -9.49 -1.34
N SER A 85 -9.62 -8.33 -0.93
CA SER A 85 -10.45 -8.17 0.25
C SER A 85 -11.27 -6.88 0.15
N THR A 86 -12.27 -6.73 1.01
CA THR A 86 -13.23 -5.63 1.03
C THR A 86 -13.09 -4.80 2.30
N ALA A 87 -13.27 -3.49 2.17
CA ALA A 87 -13.48 -2.56 3.27
C ALA A 87 -14.98 -2.30 3.42
N GLY A 88 -15.49 -2.23 4.65
CA GLY A 88 -16.93 -2.16 4.91
C GLY A 88 -17.53 -3.50 5.33
N GLY A 89 -18.81 -3.51 5.72
CA GLY A 89 -19.52 -4.72 6.08
C GLY A 89 -20.60 -4.47 7.15
N ILE A 90 -20.89 -5.51 7.93
CA ILE A 90 -21.71 -5.42 9.13
C ILE A 90 -20.90 -4.75 10.23
N THR A 91 -21.34 -3.58 10.70
CA THR A 91 -20.66 -2.85 11.76
C THR A 91 -20.72 -3.62 13.08
N PHE A 92 -19.71 -3.48 13.93
CA PHE A 92 -19.68 -4.15 15.23
C PHE A 92 -20.83 -3.73 16.16
N ASP A 93 -21.38 -2.52 15.98
CA ASP A 93 -22.54 -2.05 16.74
C ASP A 93 -23.82 -2.86 16.44
N GLU A 94 -23.91 -3.48 15.28
CA GLU A 94 -25.02 -4.37 14.91
C GLU A 94 -24.91 -5.76 15.55
N LEU A 95 -23.77 -6.07 16.20
CA LEU A 95 -23.47 -7.36 16.81
C LEU A 95 -23.48 -7.27 18.34
N ASP A 96 -23.90 -8.34 19.00
CA ASP A 96 -23.61 -8.55 20.41
C ASP A 96 -22.22 -9.19 20.63
N ASP A 97 -21.85 -9.40 21.89
CA ASP A 97 -20.55 -9.97 22.29
C ASP A 97 -20.33 -11.42 21.80
N ARG A 98 -21.36 -12.05 21.23
CA ARG A 98 -21.38 -13.41 20.72
C ARG A 98 -21.42 -13.46 19.20
N PHE A 99 -21.26 -12.30 18.55
CA PHE A 99 -21.37 -12.13 17.11
C PHE A 99 -22.77 -12.41 16.56
N MET A 100 -23.81 -12.33 17.40
CA MET A 100 -25.21 -12.40 16.96
C MET A 100 -25.69 -11.02 16.53
N LEU A 101 -26.42 -10.94 15.42
CA LEU A 101 -27.06 -9.72 14.97
C LEU A 101 -28.14 -9.30 15.98
N ARG A 102 -28.01 -8.08 16.52
CA ARG A 102 -28.96 -7.52 17.49
C ARG A 102 -30.37 -7.40 16.90
N LYS A 103 -30.46 -7.05 15.62
CA LYS A 103 -31.73 -6.86 14.90
C LYS A 103 -32.34 -8.16 14.39
N LEU A 104 -31.55 -9.23 14.25
CA LEU A 104 -31.98 -10.55 13.81
C LEU A 104 -31.48 -11.62 14.80
N PRO A 105 -32.18 -11.81 15.94
CA PRO A 105 -31.82 -12.84 16.91
C PRO A 105 -31.78 -14.24 16.27
N GLY A 106 -30.75 -15.01 16.60
CA GLY A 106 -30.46 -16.32 16.01
C GLY A 106 -29.63 -16.28 14.72
N VAL A 107 -29.32 -15.10 14.18
CA VAL A 107 -28.41 -14.92 13.03
C VAL A 107 -27.07 -14.39 13.50
N PHE A 108 -25.98 -15.01 13.04
CA PHE A 108 -24.62 -14.68 13.45
C PHE A 108 -23.76 -14.31 12.25
N ALA A 109 -22.76 -13.46 12.45
CA ALA A 109 -21.85 -13.00 11.40
C ALA A 109 -20.37 -13.19 11.81
N ALA A 110 -19.52 -13.53 10.84
CA ALA A 110 -18.10 -13.75 11.07
C ALA A 110 -17.28 -13.53 9.80
N GLY A 111 -15.97 -13.34 9.94
CA GLY A 111 -15.04 -13.18 8.83
C GLY A 111 -15.17 -11.86 8.09
N GLU A 112 -15.00 -11.90 6.77
CA GLU A 112 -14.92 -10.70 5.93
C GLU A 112 -16.25 -9.94 5.78
N MET A 113 -17.39 -10.55 6.13
CA MET A 113 -18.66 -9.81 6.12
C MET A 113 -18.75 -8.76 7.24
N LEU A 114 -17.84 -8.80 8.21
CA LEU A 114 -17.76 -7.82 9.29
C LEU A 114 -17.03 -6.58 8.78
N ASP A 115 -17.43 -5.41 9.26
CA ASP A 115 -16.81 -4.14 8.90
C ASP A 115 -15.44 -3.96 9.58
N TRP A 116 -14.42 -4.57 8.98
CA TRP A 116 -13.03 -4.43 9.39
C TRP A 116 -12.09 -4.59 8.20
N GLU A 117 -10.92 -3.96 8.27
CA GLU A 117 -9.92 -4.01 7.21
C GLU A 117 -8.64 -4.72 7.68
N ALA A 118 -8.15 -5.67 6.86
CA ALA A 118 -6.94 -6.43 7.13
C ALA A 118 -5.78 -5.99 6.22
N PRO A 119 -4.57 -5.73 6.75
CA PRO A 119 -3.40 -5.68 5.89
C PRO A 119 -3.12 -7.06 5.29
N THR A 120 -2.43 -7.08 4.15
CA THR A 120 -1.93 -8.34 3.57
C THR A 120 -0.91 -9.00 4.51
N GLY A 121 -0.70 -10.32 4.34
CA GLY A 121 0.20 -11.09 5.21
C GLY A 121 -0.49 -12.04 6.20
N GLY A 122 -1.74 -12.45 5.91
CA GLY A 122 -2.44 -13.50 6.66
C GLY A 122 -3.45 -13.02 7.69
N TYR A 123 -3.53 -11.70 7.95
CA TYR A 123 -4.44 -11.12 8.94
C TYR A 123 -5.92 -11.43 8.64
N LEU A 124 -6.34 -11.33 7.37
CA LEU A 124 -7.71 -11.66 6.95
C LEU A 124 -8.10 -13.09 7.34
N LEU A 125 -7.21 -14.05 7.09
CA LEU A 125 -7.43 -15.46 7.43
C LEU A 125 -7.49 -15.64 8.95
N GLN A 126 -6.56 -15.03 9.68
CA GLN A 126 -6.51 -15.11 11.13
C GLN A 126 -7.80 -14.62 11.78
N ALA A 127 -8.29 -13.45 11.36
CA ALA A 127 -9.54 -12.90 11.88
C ALA A 127 -10.75 -13.71 11.43
N SER A 128 -10.78 -14.23 10.20
CA SER A 128 -11.85 -15.10 9.72
C SER A 128 -11.99 -16.36 10.56
N PHE A 129 -10.87 -17.01 10.91
CA PHE A 129 -10.88 -18.17 11.79
C PHE A 129 -11.25 -17.81 13.24
N ALA A 130 -10.70 -16.72 13.77
CA ALA A 130 -10.97 -16.31 15.15
C ALA A 130 -12.44 -15.93 15.36
N THR A 131 -12.99 -15.10 14.47
CA THR A 131 -14.40 -14.68 14.52
C THR A 131 -15.35 -15.84 14.19
N GLY A 132 -14.97 -16.74 13.28
CA GLY A 132 -15.74 -17.96 13.00
C GLY A 132 -15.86 -18.85 14.24
N LEU A 133 -14.76 -19.03 15.00
CA LEU A 133 -14.79 -19.74 16.28
C LEU A 133 -15.66 -19.03 17.32
N ALA A 134 -15.55 -17.71 17.44
CA ALA A 134 -16.32 -16.91 18.39
C ALA A 134 -17.83 -16.98 18.11
N ALA A 135 -18.24 -16.72 16.86
CA ALA A 135 -19.62 -16.85 16.41
C ALA A 135 -20.15 -18.28 16.59
N GLY A 136 -19.35 -19.30 16.25
CA GLY A 136 -19.73 -20.70 16.48
C GLY A 136 -19.98 -21.04 17.95
N ARG A 137 -19.19 -20.49 18.87
CA ARG A 137 -19.44 -20.60 20.33
C ARG A 137 -20.73 -19.87 20.73
N GLY A 138 -20.98 -18.70 20.16
CA GLY A 138 -22.22 -17.94 20.33
C GLY A 138 -23.47 -18.73 19.93
N VAL A 139 -23.42 -19.38 18.77
CA VAL A 139 -24.48 -20.27 18.26
C VAL A 139 -24.77 -21.41 19.24
N LEU A 140 -23.72 -22.11 19.71
CA LEU A 140 -23.88 -23.22 20.66
C LEU A 140 -24.51 -22.78 21.99
N GLU A 141 -24.20 -21.57 22.47
CA GLU A 141 -24.82 -21.04 23.67
C GLU A 141 -26.30 -20.67 23.43
N TRP A 142 -26.61 -20.06 22.28
CA TRP A 142 -27.97 -19.71 21.89
C TRP A 142 -28.90 -20.92 21.83
N LEU A 143 -28.44 -22.00 21.19
CA LEU A 143 -29.21 -23.25 21.06
C LEU A 143 -29.49 -23.96 22.38
N LYS A 144 -28.70 -23.71 23.43
CA LYS A 144 -28.96 -24.28 24.77
C LYS A 144 -30.07 -23.53 25.53
N ARG A 145 -30.38 -22.30 25.12
CA ARG A 145 -31.35 -21.41 25.76
C ARG A 145 -32.69 -21.34 25.00
N SER A 146 -32.72 -21.87 23.78
CA SER A 146 -33.90 -21.95 22.91
C SER A 146 -34.59 -23.29 23.10
#